data_AF-A0A380L6E2-F1
#
_entry.id   AF-A0A380L6E2-F1
#
_cell.length_a   1.000
_cell.length_b   1.000
_cell.length_c   1.000
_cell.angle_alpha   90.00
_cell.angle_beta   90.00
_cell.angle_gamma   90.00
#
_symmetry.space_group_name_H-M   'P 1'
#
loop_
_entity.id
_entity.type
_entity.pdbx_description
1 polymer ?
#
loop_
_entity_poly.entity_id
_entity_poly.type
_entity_poly.pdbx_seq_one_letter_code
_entity_poly.pdbx_strand_id
1 'polypeptide(L)'
;MAEVTTIVYRLGSQYDEKMSAISVFDAHLFHAKCHGDKVLFTVPTQNNTKVGKKVEKIDNIILTLKDGSKSLFAKVDNHGVFSEKDKEGELNPYKLPSQWTLSEEIEQGYTWFTLKGVKEISEEELNSYKSTNEREYPLLQSISGASCRIYVTEK
;
A
#
# COMPACT_ATOMS: atom_id res chain seq x y z
N MET A 1 2.95 15.81 -19.91
CA MET A 1 3.65 15.36 -18.68
C MET A 1 2.82 14.21 -18.13
N ALA A 2 3.45 13.11 -17.67
CA ALA A 2 2.70 11.91 -17.31
C ALA A 2 1.91 12.13 -16.00
N GLU A 3 0.63 11.76 -15.99
CA GLU A 3 -0.19 11.72 -14.78
C GLU A 3 0.44 10.75 -13.78
N VAL A 4 0.68 11.22 -12.55
CA VAL A 4 1.22 10.41 -11.47
C VAL A 4 0.07 9.84 -10.66
N THR A 5 -0.04 8.52 -10.64
CA THR A 5 -1.08 7.80 -9.89
C THR A 5 -0.55 7.38 -8.53
N THR A 6 -1.08 7.98 -7.48
CA THR A 6 -0.72 7.66 -6.10
C THR A 6 -1.90 7.00 -5.40
N ILE A 7 -1.71 5.81 -4.84
CA ILE A 7 -2.75 5.19 -4.01
C ILE A 7 -2.48 5.44 -2.53
N VAL A 8 -3.53 5.63 -1.74
CA VAL A 8 -3.44 5.67 -0.29
C VAL A 8 -4.16 4.46 0.27
N TYR A 9 -3.49 3.75 1.16
CA TYR A 9 -3.99 2.56 1.81
C TYR A 9 -4.02 2.78 3.32
N ARG A 10 -5.18 2.50 3.94
CA ARG A 10 -5.29 2.52 5.40
C ARG A 10 -4.78 1.23 6.00
N LEU A 11 -3.79 1.34 6.87
CA LEU A 11 -3.39 0.23 7.70
C LEU A 11 -4.49 -0.04 8.75
N GLY A 12 -4.93 -1.29 8.79
CA GLY A 12 -5.82 -1.83 9.81
C GLY A 12 -5.06 -2.72 10.78
N SER A 13 -5.71 -3.11 11.86
CA SER A 13 -5.25 -4.23 12.68
C SER A 13 -5.30 -5.53 11.86
N GLN A 14 -4.39 -6.45 12.18
CA GLN A 14 -4.26 -7.77 11.53
C GLN A 14 -4.41 -8.89 12.56
N TYR A 15 -4.71 -10.11 12.08
CA TYR A 15 -4.84 -11.33 12.90
C TYR A 15 -5.86 -11.21 14.04
N ASP A 16 -7.10 -10.80 13.73
CA ASP A 16 -8.15 -10.56 14.75
C ASP A 16 -7.65 -9.67 15.90
N GLU A 17 -7.10 -8.50 15.53
CA GLU A 17 -6.59 -7.48 16.45
C GLU A 17 -5.33 -7.84 17.26
N LYS A 18 -4.74 -9.03 17.05
CA LYS A 18 -3.48 -9.41 17.70
C LYS A 18 -2.30 -8.54 17.27
N MET A 19 -2.36 -7.96 16.07
CA MET A 19 -1.39 -6.99 15.60
C MET A 19 -2.08 -5.66 15.34
N SER A 20 -1.71 -4.64 16.12
CA SER A 20 -2.28 -3.30 15.96
C SER A 20 -1.84 -2.65 14.64
N ALA A 21 -2.60 -1.68 14.14
CA ALA A 21 -2.25 -0.96 12.89
C ALA A 21 -0.88 -0.27 12.97
N ILE A 22 -0.50 0.24 14.16
CA ILE A 22 0.83 0.83 14.39
C ILE A 22 1.93 -0.23 14.35
N SER A 23 1.68 -1.43 14.89
CA SER A 23 2.64 -2.55 14.78
C SER A 23 2.80 -2.99 13.32
N VAL A 24 1.72 -2.99 12.53
CA VAL A 24 1.78 -3.28 11.09
C VAL A 24 2.63 -2.23 10.38
N PHE A 25 2.42 -0.95 10.69
CA PHE A 25 3.24 0.14 10.17
C PHE A 25 4.73 -0.07 10.49
N ASP A 26 5.05 -0.29 11.77
CA ASP A 26 6.43 -0.41 12.24
C ASP A 26 7.12 -1.63 11.61
N ALA A 27 6.39 -2.74 11.38
CA ALA A 27 6.91 -3.92 10.70
C ALA A 27 7.33 -3.64 9.24
N HIS A 28 6.50 -2.92 8.47
CA HIS A 28 6.82 -2.54 7.09
C HIS A 28 8.02 -1.59 7.02
N LEU A 29 8.04 -0.57 7.90
CA LEU A 29 9.14 0.39 7.97
C LEU A 29 10.46 -0.29 8.37
N PHE A 30 10.42 -1.15 9.38
CA PHE A 30 11.60 -1.88 9.84
C PHE A 30 12.11 -2.83 8.76
N HIS A 31 11.22 -3.60 8.14
CA HIS A 31 11.61 -4.49 7.05
C HIS A 31 12.26 -3.72 5.90
N ALA A 32 11.65 -2.61 5.45
CA ALA A 32 12.23 -1.82 4.38
C ALA A 32 13.64 -1.33 4.71
N LYS A 33 13.87 -0.82 5.93
CA LYS A 33 15.21 -0.40 6.39
C LYS A 33 16.23 -1.54 6.34
N CYS A 34 15.82 -2.78 6.63
CA CYS A 34 16.69 -3.95 6.56
C CYS A 34 16.93 -4.47 5.14
N HIS A 35 16.12 -4.05 4.16
CA HIS A 35 16.10 -4.60 2.80
C HIS A 35 16.33 -3.54 1.70
N GLY A 36 17.05 -2.47 2.02
CA GLY A 36 17.43 -1.43 1.05
C GLY A 36 16.25 -0.57 0.61
N ASP A 37 15.40 -0.21 1.57
CA ASP A 37 14.16 0.56 1.42
C ASP A 37 13.15 -0.11 0.49
N LYS A 38 13.16 -1.45 0.45
CA LYS A 38 12.26 -2.26 -0.37
C LYS A 38 11.37 -3.14 0.50
N VAL A 39 10.11 -3.26 0.12
CA VAL A 39 9.17 -4.20 0.74
C VAL A 39 8.18 -4.71 -0.31
N LEU A 40 7.83 -5.99 -0.21
CA LEU A 40 6.64 -6.52 -0.88
C LEU A 40 5.46 -6.25 0.03
N PHE A 41 4.51 -5.47 -0.44
CA PHE A 41 3.28 -5.15 0.29
C PHE A 41 2.10 -5.88 -0.32
N THR A 42 1.30 -6.52 0.51
CA THR A 42 0.21 -7.38 0.09
C THR A 42 -1.07 -7.05 0.84
N VAL A 43 -2.19 -7.11 0.14
CA VAL A 43 -3.50 -6.79 0.70
C VAL A 43 -4.55 -7.75 0.14
N PRO A 44 -5.59 -8.10 0.93
CA PRO A 44 -6.71 -8.86 0.43
C PRO A 44 -7.32 -8.22 -0.81
N THR A 45 -7.54 -9.01 -1.87
CA THR A 45 -8.20 -8.54 -3.10
C THR A 45 -9.70 -8.43 -2.86
N GLN A 46 -10.15 -7.26 -2.41
CA GLN A 46 -11.55 -6.87 -2.26
C GLN A 46 -12.02 -6.03 -3.46
N ASN A 47 -13.34 -5.89 -3.65
CA ASN A 47 -13.91 -5.06 -4.72
C ASN A 47 -13.37 -3.62 -4.74
N ASN A 48 -12.98 -3.07 -3.58
CA ASN A 48 -12.47 -1.72 -3.41
C ASN A 48 -10.93 -1.63 -3.51
N THR A 49 -10.21 -2.76 -3.47
CA THR A 49 -8.76 -2.88 -3.67
C THR A 49 -8.41 -3.50 -5.03
N LYS A 50 -9.38 -3.66 -5.94
CA LYS A 50 -9.21 -4.05 -7.36
C LYS A 50 -8.40 -3.04 -8.20
N VAL A 51 -7.56 -2.24 -7.54
CA VAL A 51 -6.58 -1.36 -8.16
C VAL A 51 -5.71 -2.17 -9.11
N GLY A 52 -5.24 -3.36 -8.71
CA GLY A 52 -4.40 -4.21 -9.57
C GLY A 52 -5.10 -4.84 -10.79
N LYS A 53 -6.44 -4.82 -10.89
CA LYS A 53 -7.17 -5.35 -12.07
C LYS A 53 -7.68 -4.29 -13.03
N LYS A 54 -7.88 -3.05 -12.56
CA LYS A 54 -8.47 -1.97 -13.36
C LYS A 54 -7.52 -0.81 -13.65
N VAL A 55 -6.46 -0.67 -12.86
CA VAL A 55 -5.49 0.41 -13.02
C VAL A 55 -4.22 -0.20 -13.59
N GLU A 56 -3.87 0.20 -14.80
CA GLU A 56 -2.70 -0.32 -15.50
C GLU A 56 -1.38 0.17 -14.92
N LYS A 57 -1.40 1.34 -14.26
CA LYS A 57 -0.19 1.96 -13.72
C LYS A 57 -0.45 2.67 -12.40
N ILE A 58 0.33 2.30 -11.40
CA ILE A 58 0.41 2.98 -10.11
C ILE A 58 1.85 3.40 -9.93
N ASP A 59 2.09 4.68 -9.69
CA ASP A 59 3.44 5.23 -9.52
C ASP A 59 3.88 5.18 -8.06
N ASN A 60 2.95 5.49 -7.13
CA ASN A 60 3.25 5.59 -5.71
C ASN A 60 2.15 4.97 -4.84
N ILE A 61 2.54 4.59 -3.63
CA ILE A 61 1.63 4.21 -2.55
C ILE A 61 1.96 4.99 -1.29
N ILE A 62 0.92 5.33 -0.55
CA ILE A 62 1.01 5.86 0.81
C ILE A 62 0.29 4.89 1.75
N LEU A 63 0.99 4.41 2.77
CA LEU A 63 0.42 3.57 3.83
C LEU A 63 0.21 4.44 5.07
N THR A 64 -1.02 4.64 5.52
CA THR A 64 -1.33 5.56 6.64
C THR A 64 -2.14 4.87 7.74
N LEU A 65 -1.96 5.32 8.98
CA LEU A 65 -2.88 5.02 10.08
C LEU A 65 -4.23 5.74 9.87
N LYS A 66 -5.26 5.31 10.62
CA LYS A 66 -6.62 5.86 10.55
C LYS A 66 -6.67 7.38 10.77
N ASP A 67 -5.85 7.85 11.69
CA ASP A 67 -5.77 9.23 12.16
C ASP A 67 -4.70 10.05 11.43
N GLY A 68 -3.97 9.44 10.47
CA GLY A 68 -2.90 10.11 9.73
C GLY A 68 -1.63 10.38 10.53
N SER A 69 -1.60 9.99 11.81
CA SER A 69 -0.49 10.26 12.72
C SER A 69 0.84 9.69 12.25
N LYS A 70 0.79 8.58 11.50
CA LYS A 70 1.95 8.00 10.82
C LYS A 70 1.60 7.59 9.40
N SER A 71 2.52 7.88 8.47
CA SER A 71 2.39 7.57 7.05
C SER A 71 3.72 7.16 6.42
N LEU A 72 3.69 6.13 5.58
CA LEU A 72 4.81 5.73 4.72
C LEU A 72 4.51 6.12 3.29
N PHE A 73 5.49 6.68 2.59
CA PHE A 73 5.47 6.82 1.15
C PHE A 73 6.41 5.79 0.53
N ALA A 74 6.00 5.19 -0.58
CA ALA A 74 6.87 4.38 -1.41
C ALA A 74 6.51 4.51 -2.89
N LYS A 75 7.51 4.33 -3.75
CA LYS A 75 7.29 4.20 -5.19
C LYS A 75 6.91 2.76 -5.49
N VAL A 76 5.92 2.57 -6.35
CA VAL A 76 5.52 1.25 -6.84
C VAL A 76 6.39 0.91 -8.05
N ASP A 77 7.12 -0.19 -7.97
CA ASP A 77 7.94 -0.69 -9.07
C ASP A 77 7.11 -1.59 -9.99
N ASN A 78 6.27 -2.43 -9.40
CA ASN A 78 5.33 -3.30 -10.08
C ASN A 78 4.16 -3.63 -9.13
N HIS A 79 3.03 -4.03 -9.68
CA HIS A 79 1.90 -4.51 -8.90
C HIS A 79 1.10 -5.54 -9.68
N GLY A 80 0.35 -6.36 -8.96
CA GLY A 80 -0.47 -7.39 -9.58
C GLY A 80 -1.43 -8.01 -8.59
N VAL A 81 -2.13 -9.03 -9.05
CA VAL A 81 -2.90 -9.92 -8.19
C VAL A 81 -2.24 -11.27 -8.31
N PHE A 82 -1.97 -11.92 -7.18
CA PHE A 82 -1.50 -13.30 -7.22
C PHE A 82 -2.51 -14.15 -7.98
N SER A 83 -2.08 -14.69 -9.12
CA SER A 83 -2.78 -15.76 -9.81
C SER A 83 -2.08 -17.08 -9.54
N GLU A 84 -2.74 -18.21 -9.80
CA GLU A 84 -2.14 -19.55 -9.68
C GLU A 84 -0.86 -19.72 -10.55
N LYS A 85 -0.55 -18.78 -11.45
CA LYS A 85 0.60 -18.82 -12.37
C LYS A 85 1.79 -17.93 -11.96
N ASP A 86 1.64 -17.03 -10.99
CA ASP A 86 2.68 -16.06 -10.63
C ASP A 86 3.64 -16.66 -9.60
N LYS A 87 4.52 -17.54 -10.07
CA LYS A 87 5.56 -18.17 -9.24
C LYS A 87 6.76 -17.27 -9.11
N GLU A 88 6.87 -16.57 -7.98
CA GLU A 88 8.08 -16.05 -7.28
C GLU A 88 9.14 -15.22 -8.05
N GLY A 89 9.29 -15.35 -9.36
CA GLY A 89 10.36 -14.73 -10.16
C GLY A 89 10.18 -13.23 -10.39
N GLU A 90 8.94 -12.76 -10.52
CA GLU A 90 8.65 -11.33 -10.75
C GLU A 90 8.81 -10.45 -9.50
N LEU A 91 8.84 -11.07 -8.31
CA LEU A 91 8.89 -10.36 -7.04
C LEU A 91 10.32 -10.13 -6.54
N ASN A 92 11.32 -10.79 -7.11
CA ASN A 92 12.72 -10.67 -6.70
C ASN A 92 13.29 -9.32 -7.22
N PRO A 93 13.75 -8.36 -6.39
CA PRO A 93 14.36 -8.51 -5.05
C PRO A 93 13.48 -8.12 -3.83
N TYR A 94 12.18 -7.93 -4.00
CA TYR A 94 11.25 -7.55 -2.94
C TYR A 94 10.87 -8.75 -2.07
N LYS A 95 10.82 -8.55 -0.75
CA LYS A 95 10.46 -9.59 0.22
C LYS A 95 9.30 -9.13 1.07
N LEU A 96 8.45 -10.08 1.47
CA LEU A 96 7.45 -9.85 2.50
C LEU A 96 8.16 -9.62 3.84
N PRO A 97 7.62 -8.77 4.72
CA PRO A 97 8.05 -8.77 6.09
C PRO A 97 7.81 -10.12 6.75
N SER A 98 8.67 -10.50 7.69
CA SER A 98 8.72 -11.84 8.29
C SER A 98 7.45 -12.25 9.03
N GLN A 99 6.55 -11.31 9.26
CA GLN A 99 5.25 -11.53 9.88
C GLN A 99 4.25 -12.19 8.92
N TRP A 100 4.46 -12.11 7.59
CA TRP A 100 3.55 -12.60 6.57
C TRP A 100 4.13 -13.78 5.77
N THR A 101 3.26 -14.69 5.32
CA THR A 101 3.63 -15.89 4.56
C THR A 101 3.15 -15.78 3.12
N LEU A 102 4.10 -15.75 2.16
CA LEU A 102 3.78 -15.61 0.73
C LEU A 102 2.79 -16.67 0.23
N SER A 103 2.96 -17.92 0.65
CA SER A 103 2.14 -19.05 0.20
C SER A 103 0.65 -18.88 0.55
N GLU A 104 0.35 -18.37 1.75
CA GLU A 104 -1.04 -18.15 2.20
C GLU A 104 -1.70 -17.00 1.41
N GLU A 105 -0.93 -15.97 1.07
CA GLU A 105 -1.41 -14.81 0.31
C GLU A 105 -1.62 -15.12 -1.18
N ILE A 106 -0.79 -16.02 -1.73
CA ILE A 106 -0.97 -16.55 -3.08
C ILE A 106 -2.26 -17.38 -3.15
N GLU A 107 -2.48 -18.32 -2.21
CA GLU A 107 -3.68 -19.16 -2.18
C GLU A 107 -4.97 -18.33 -2.06
N GLN A 108 -4.93 -17.23 -1.32
CA GLN A 108 -6.07 -16.33 -1.16
C GLN A 108 -6.18 -15.27 -2.28
N GLY A 109 -5.25 -15.26 -3.24
CA GLY A 109 -5.27 -14.36 -4.40
C GLY A 109 -5.13 -12.89 -4.02
N TYR A 110 -4.20 -12.54 -3.12
CA TYR A 110 -3.97 -11.18 -2.66
C TYR A 110 -3.43 -10.28 -3.77
N THR A 111 -3.69 -8.97 -3.64
CA THR A 111 -3.07 -7.95 -4.50
C THR A 111 -1.71 -7.61 -3.90
N TRP A 112 -0.67 -7.59 -4.73
CA TRP A 112 0.70 -7.33 -4.31
C TRP A 112 1.25 -6.07 -4.97
N PHE A 113 2.16 -5.39 -4.27
CA PHE A 113 2.86 -4.20 -4.71
C PHE A 113 4.34 -4.32 -4.33
N THR A 114 5.23 -4.17 -5.29
CA THR A 114 6.67 -4.07 -5.03
C THR A 114 7.02 -2.62 -4.74
N LEU A 115 7.37 -2.32 -3.50
CA LEU A 115 7.56 -0.96 -3.02
C LEU A 115 9.04 -0.64 -2.84
N LYS A 116 9.51 0.46 -3.43
CA LYS A 116 10.90 0.94 -3.31
C LYS A 116 10.97 2.36 -2.78
N GLY A 117 12.07 2.66 -2.09
CA GLY A 117 12.29 3.97 -1.46
C GLY A 117 11.26 4.25 -0.38
N VAL A 118 10.90 3.21 0.39
CA VAL A 118 9.97 3.33 1.51
C VAL A 118 10.55 4.30 2.53
N LYS A 119 9.81 5.36 2.83
CA LYS A 119 10.18 6.37 3.82
C LYS A 119 8.96 6.81 4.60
N GLU A 120 9.17 7.27 5.82
CA GLU A 120 8.14 7.96 6.58
C GLU A 120 7.95 9.39 6.02
N ILE A 121 6.70 9.84 5.96
CA ILE A 121 6.32 11.20 5.53
C ILE A 121 5.57 11.91 6.64
N SER A 122 5.67 13.24 6.67
CA SER A 122 4.96 14.06 7.66
C SER A 122 3.47 14.13 7.36
N GLU A 123 2.68 14.50 8.38
CA GLU A 123 1.25 14.78 8.21
C GLU A 123 1.02 15.94 7.22
N GLU A 124 1.92 16.93 7.17
CA GLU A 124 1.88 18.02 6.20
C GLU A 124 2.07 17.51 4.76
N GLU A 125 3.02 16.60 4.53
CA GLU A 125 3.23 15.96 3.22
C GLU A 125 2.00 15.13 2.84
N LEU A 126 1.44 14.35 3.78
CA LEU A 126 0.21 13.59 3.58
C LEU A 126 -0.98 14.48 3.20
N ASN A 127 -1.15 15.62 3.88
CA ASN A 127 -2.24 16.56 3.64
C ASN A 127 -2.11 17.34 2.33
N SER A 128 -0.94 17.30 1.68
CA SER A 128 -0.74 17.91 0.35
C SER A 128 -1.41 17.12 -0.79
N TYR A 129 -1.73 15.83 -0.57
CA TYR A 129 -2.37 14.98 -1.58
C TYR A 129 -3.88 15.24 -1.67
N LYS A 130 -4.38 15.49 -2.89
CA LYS A 130 -5.80 15.78 -3.15
C LYS A 130 -6.52 14.59 -3.77
N SER A 131 -7.70 14.27 -3.25
CA SER A 131 -8.59 13.23 -3.80
C SER A 131 -9.24 13.72 -5.09
N THR A 132 -9.33 12.86 -6.10
CA THR A 132 -10.06 13.13 -7.36
C THR A 132 -11.56 12.87 -7.25
N ASN A 133 -12.05 12.30 -6.15
CA ASN A 133 -13.50 12.19 -5.93
C ASN A 133 -14.11 13.59 -5.72
N GLU A 134 -15.21 13.88 -6.43
CA GLU A 134 -15.96 15.16 -6.45
C GLU A 134 -16.37 15.72 -5.08
N ARG A 135 -16.20 14.95 -4.00
CA ARG A 135 -16.33 15.43 -2.63
C ARG A 135 -14.94 15.64 -2.04
N GLU A 136 -14.49 16.89 -2.03
CA GLU A 136 -13.29 17.36 -1.32
C GLU A 136 -13.44 17.17 0.20
N TYR A 137 -13.33 15.93 0.69
CA TYR A 137 -13.13 15.68 2.11
C TYR A 137 -11.64 15.53 2.39
N PRO A 138 -11.16 15.99 3.56
CA PRO A 138 -9.81 15.71 4.05
C PRO A 138 -9.45 14.23 3.88
N LEU A 139 -8.22 13.96 3.46
CA LEU A 139 -7.74 12.61 3.10
C LEU A 139 -8.11 11.55 4.15
N LEU A 140 -8.01 11.88 5.44
CA LEU A 140 -8.34 10.99 6.55
C LEU A 140 -9.84 10.79 6.78
N GLN A 141 -10.67 11.82 6.56
CA GLN A 141 -12.14 11.69 6.61
C GLN A 141 -12.67 10.84 5.46
N SER A 142 -11.95 10.88 4.34
CA SER A 142 -12.20 10.06 3.16
C SER A 142 -11.93 8.57 3.41
N ILE A 143 -10.91 8.21 4.20
CA ILE A 143 -10.50 6.81 4.39
C ILE A 143 -11.30 6.16 5.55
N SER A 144 -12.62 6.08 5.39
CA SER A 144 -13.53 5.43 6.34
C SER A 144 -13.64 3.91 6.06
N GLY A 145 -12.61 3.13 6.39
CA GLY A 145 -12.62 1.66 6.31
C GLY A 145 -11.25 1.02 6.10
N ALA A 146 -11.21 -0.30 5.89
CA ALA A 146 -10.06 -1.04 5.34
C ALA A 146 -9.91 -0.80 3.82
N SER A 147 -10.14 0.44 3.39
CA SER A 147 -10.32 0.81 1.99
C SER A 147 -9.07 1.47 1.43
N CYS A 148 -8.70 1.07 0.21
CA CYS A 148 -7.75 1.78 -0.62
C CYS A 148 -8.45 2.91 -1.37
N ARG A 149 -7.77 4.03 -1.57
CA ARG A 149 -8.22 5.14 -2.40
C ARG A 149 -7.14 5.52 -3.40
N ILE A 150 -7.56 5.92 -4.59
CA ILE A 150 -6.66 6.33 -5.67
C ILE A 150 -6.71 7.85 -5.76
N TYR A 151 -5.53 8.46 -5.83
CA TYR A 151 -5.31 9.89 -5.95
C TYR A 151 -4.52 10.10 -7.24
N VAL A 152 -4.96 11.07 -8.02
CA VAL A 152 -4.20 11.53 -9.19
C VAL A 152 -3.70 12.91 -8.81
N THR A 153 -2.39 13.08 -8.81
CA THR A 153 -1.79 14.40 -8.56
C THR A 153 -1.58 15.10 -9.90
N GLU A 154 -2.35 16.16 -10.16
CA GLU A 154 -2.08 17.15 -11.22
C GLU A 154 -1.42 18.41 -10.63
N LYS A 155 -0.18 18.70 -11.05
CA LYS A 155 0.15 19.78 -12.00
C LYS A 155 1.64 19.74 -12.34
#